data_AF-A0A069SD09-F1
#
_entry.id   AF-A0A069SD09-F1
#
_cell.length_a   1.000
_cell.length_b   1.000
_cell.length_c   1.000
_cell.angle_alpha   90.00
_cell.angle_beta   90.00
_cell.angle_gamma   90.00
#
_symmetry.space_group_name_H-M   'P 1'
#
loop_
_entity.id
_entity.type
_entity.pdbx_description
1 polymer ?
#
loop_
_entity_poly.entity_id
_entity_poly.type
_entity_poly.pdbx_seq_one_letter_code
_entity_poly.pdbx_strand_id
1 'polypeptide(L)' 'MQVIPLSKFRTNQTATLLRAIQGESVFLTSRIGDFKLVPVSVEEKIATRI' A
#
# COMPACT_ATOMS: atom_id res chain seq x y z
N MET A 1 -7.90 -8.33 6.30
CA MET A 1 -7.47 -8.22 4.90
C MET A 1 -8.41 -7.26 4.19
N GLN A 2 -7.91 -6.17 3.62
CA GLN A 2 -8.70 -5.13 2.94
C GLN A 2 -8.29 -5.07 1.47
N VAL A 3 -9.26 -5.05 0.56
CA VAL A 3 -9.03 -4.87 -0.89
C VAL A 3 -9.59 -3.50 -1.28
N ILE A 4 -8.71 -2.61 -1.71
CA ILE A 4 -9.02 -1.19 -1.96
C ILE A 4 -8.81 -0.90 -3.44
N PRO A 5 -9.85 -0.44 -4.16
CA PRO A 5 -9.70 0.02 -5.53
C PRO A 5 -8.76 1.21 -5.63
N LEU A 6 -7.98 1.29 -6.72
CA LEU A 6 -7.07 2.40 -6.98
C LEU A 6 -7.76 3.77 -6.92
N SER A 7 -9.03 3.86 -7.35
CA SER A 7 -9.81 5.11 -7.25
C SER A 7 -10.03 5.56 -5.81
N LYS A 8 -10.37 4.64 -4.91
CA LYS A 8 -10.53 4.93 -3.47
C LYS A 8 -9.20 5.25 -2.79
N PHE A 9 -8.12 4.57 -3.18
CA PHE A 9 -6.79 4.90 -2.68
C PHE A 9 -6.39 6.33 -3.01
N ARG A 10 -6.65 6.80 -4.24
CA ARG A 10 -6.33 8.17 -4.67
C ARG A 10 -7.05 9.24 -3.85
N THR A 11 -8.30 8.99 -3.45
CA THR A 11 -9.10 9.94 -2.67
C THR A 11 -8.90 9.80 -1.14
N ASN A 12 -8.27 8.72 -0.66
CA ASN A 12 -8.10 8.45 0.76
C ASN A 12 -6.77 7.75 1.08
N GLN A 13 -5.68 8.33 0.57
CA GLN A 13 -4.35 7.72 0.61
C GLN A 13 -3.85 7.53 2.04
N THR A 14 -3.85 8.60 2.85
CA THR A 14 -3.31 8.59 4.22
C THR A 14 -3.99 7.54 5.10
N ALA A 15 -5.32 7.47 5.10
CA ALA A 15 -6.03 6.47 5.90
C ALA A 15 -5.77 5.04 5.42
N THR A 16 -5.48 4.84 4.13
CA THR A 16 -5.10 3.52 3.60
C THR A 16 -3.70 3.12 4.04
N LEU A 17 -2.74 4.05 4.00
CA LEU A 17 -1.36 3.81 4.42
C LEU A 17 -1.24 3.60 5.94
N LEU A 18 -2.01 4.33 6.75
CA LEU A 18 -2.05 4.14 8.21
C LEU A 18 -2.45 2.72 8.59
N ARG A 19 -3.45 2.14 7.91
CA ARG A 19 -3.84 0.74 8.13
C ARG A 19 -2.70 -0.23 7.84
N ALA A 20 -1.98 -0.02 6.73
CA ALA A 20 -0.83 -0.84 6.38
C ALA A 20 0.27 -0.75 7.45
N ILE A 21 0.60 0.46 7.93
CA ILE A 21 1.59 0.69 9.00
C ILE A 21 1.15 0.05 10.32
N GLN A 22 -0.15 0.01 10.61
CA GLN A 22 -0.71 -0.65 11.79
C GLN A 22 -0.71 -2.19 11.69
N GLY A 23 -0.19 -2.75 10.60
CA GLY A 23 -0.07 -4.20 10.40
C GLY A 23 -1.27 -4.83 9.70
N GLU A 24 -2.23 -4.05 9.22
CA GLU A 24 -3.33 -4.60 8.42
C GLU A 24 -2.83 -5.02 7.03
N SER A 25 -3.23 -6.20 6.58
CA SER A 25 -2.99 -6.62 5.20
C SER A 25 -3.89 -5.85 4.24
N VAL A 26 -3.30 -4.92 3.47
CA VAL A 26 -3.99 -4.09 2.48
C VAL A 26 -3.54 -4.47 1.07
N PHE A 27 -4.51 -4.71 0.19
CA PHE A 27 -4.33 -4.94 -1.24
C PHE A 27 -4.95 -3.80 -2.03
N LEU A 28 -4.25 -3.37 -3.08
CA LEU A 28 -4.62 -2.30 -3.97
C LEU A 28 -4.95 -2.91 -5.32
N THR A 29 -6.22 -2.88 -5.70
CA THR A 29 -6.68 -3.47 -6.97
C THR A 29 -6.82 -2.41 -8.04
N SER A 30 -6.38 -2.73 -9.25
CA SER A 30 -6.39 -1.85 -10.40
C SER A 30 -6.62 -2.65 -11.69
N ARG A 31 -6.84 -1.95 -12.81
CA ARG A 31 -6.96 -2.61 -14.13
C ARG A 31 -5.70 -3.33 -14.59
N ILE A 32 -4.53 -2.96 -14.04
CA ILE A 32 -3.24 -3.56 -14.42
C ILE A 32 -2.81 -4.72 -13.51
N GLY A 33 -3.58 -4.97 -12.43
CA GLY A 33 -3.28 -6.00 -11.45
C GLY A 33 -3.51 -5.54 -10.02
N ASP A 34 -3.20 -6.46 -9.11
CA ASP A 34 -3.34 -6.29 -7.67
C ASP A 34 -1.97 -6.17 -7.01
N PHE A 35 -1.87 -5.26 -6.05
CA PHE A 35 -0.62 -4.94 -5.35
C PHE A 35 -0.83 -5.04 -3.85
N LYS A 36 0.10 -5.66 -3.13
CA LYS A 36 0.09 -5.64 -1.66
C LYS A 36 0.83 -4.39 -1.17
N LEU A 37 0.20 -3.63 -0.27
CA LEU A 37 0.90 -2.56 0.44
C LEU A 37 1.64 -3.17 1.64
N VAL A 38 2.96 -2.99 1.65
CA VAL A 38 3.83 -3.40 2.75
C VAL A 38 4.61 -2.16 3.18
N PRO A 39 4.50 -1.73 4.46
CA PRO A 39 5.33 -0.66 4.98
C PRO A 39 6.79 -1.07 4.91
N VAL A 40 7.63 -0.18 4.39
CA VAL A 40 9.08 -0.37 4.39
C VAL A 40 9.58 -0.16 5.81
N SER A 41 10.25 -1.17 6.39
CA SER A 41 10.88 -1.05 7.70
C SER A 41 12.21 -0.28 7.59
N VAL A 42 12.74 0.19 8.73
CA VAL A 42 14.04 0.89 8.77
C VAL A 42 15.19 0.01 8.26
N GLU A 43 15.03 -1.31 8.34
CA GLU A 43 16.00 -2.31 7.88
C GLU A 43 15.90 -2.58 6.37
N GLU A 44 14.73 -2.34 5.78
CA GLU A 44 14.52 -2.46 4.34
C GLU A 44 15.10 -1.24 3.62
N LYS A 45 16.32 -1.39 3.10
CA LYS A 45 16.92 -0.40 2.20
C LYS A 45 16.09 -0.35 0.91
N ILE A 46 15.41 0.77 0.67
CA ILE A 46 14.90 1.10 -0.66
C ILE A 46 16.13 1.14 -1.58
N ALA A 47 16.23 0.16 -2.49
CA ALA A 47 17.30 0.17 -3.49
C ALA A 47 17.07 1.39 -4.39
N THR A 48 17.78 2.48 -4.11
CA THR A 48 17.72 3.70 -4.91
C THR A 48 18.36 3.42 -6.27
N ARG A 49 17.58 2.92 -7.23
CA ARG A 49 17.93 3.06 -8.64
C ARG A 49 17.36 4.41 -9.08
N ILE A 50 18.25 5.40 -9.12
CA ILE A 50 18.03 6.71 -9.76
C ILE A 50 18.02 6.49 -11.27
#